data_AF-A0A7V2TPD4-F1
#
_entry.id   AF-A0A7V2TPD4-F1
#
_cell.length_a   1.000
_cell.length_b   1.000
_cell.length_c   1.000
_cell.angle_alpha   90.00
_cell.angle_beta   90.00
_cell.angle_gamma   90.00
#
_symmetry.space_group_name_H-M   'P 1'
#
loop_
_entity.id
_entity.type
_entity.pdbx_description
1 polymer ?
#
loop_
_entity_poly.entity_id
_entity_poly.type
_entity_poly.pdbx_seq_one_letter_code
_entity_poly.pdbx_strand_id
1 'polypeptide(L)'
;MPLDQQPPTGKISKCPRCKKMFTKTGHQLVCAACEPHELADYEKVSDVLAQHPGLGMEAVAELAGVGLAVVLRMLDSGRLEKQDQDQKYYCGRCGKPAISKSKRLCQACLMKLDQEWAEAMRSLRETLNPKPCVKINDVHGSLEARRNMTPATRLLDPSKKMPEPEIKSGHRMVTPEKFKKFKRS
;
A
#
# COMPACT_ATOMS: atom_id res chain seq x y z
N MET A 1 -4.50 -15.88 -51.30
CA MET A 1 -3.43 -15.51 -50.36
C MET A 1 -3.28 -16.65 -49.37
N PRO A 2 -2.31 -17.57 -49.55
CA PRO A 2 -2.09 -18.65 -48.60
C PRO A 2 -1.55 -18.05 -47.29
N LEU A 3 -2.19 -18.43 -46.17
CA LEU A 3 -1.77 -18.06 -44.82
C LEU A 3 -0.37 -18.63 -44.56
N ASP A 4 0.56 -17.72 -44.33
CA ASP A 4 1.93 -17.96 -43.89
C ASP A 4 1.92 -18.80 -42.61
N GLN A 5 2.16 -20.11 -42.75
CA GLN A 5 2.33 -21.02 -41.63
C GLN A 5 3.72 -20.78 -41.03
N GLN A 6 3.83 -19.76 -40.19
CA GLN A 6 5.03 -19.59 -39.38
C GLN A 6 5.22 -20.84 -38.50
N PRO A 7 6.39 -21.50 -38.53
CA PRO A 7 6.65 -22.65 -37.67
C PRO A 7 6.63 -22.18 -36.21
N PRO A 8 5.97 -22.91 -35.28
CA PRO A 8 5.93 -22.51 -33.89
C PRO A 8 7.34 -22.55 -33.31
N THR A 9 7.94 -21.37 -33.11
CA THR A 9 9.21 -21.19 -32.37
C THR A 9 8.97 -21.38 -30.87
N GLY A 10 8.40 -22.53 -30.51
CA GLY A 10 8.10 -22.90 -29.13
C GLY A 10 9.23 -23.75 -28.53
N LYS A 11 9.40 -23.61 -27.21
CA LYS A 11 10.38 -24.43 -26.47
C LYS A 11 9.82 -25.84 -26.28
N ILE A 12 10.54 -26.85 -26.75
CA ILE A 12 10.17 -28.26 -26.53
C ILE A 12 10.31 -28.57 -25.03
N SER A 13 9.23 -29.00 -24.40
CA SER A 13 9.16 -29.34 -22.98
C SER A 13 8.52 -30.72 -22.80
N LYS A 14 8.79 -31.36 -21.65
CA LYS A 14 8.16 -32.63 -21.29
C LYS A 14 6.86 -32.36 -20.52
N CYS A 15 5.78 -33.03 -20.90
CA CYS A 15 4.50 -32.92 -20.19
C CYS A 15 4.58 -33.59 -18.81
N PRO A 16 4.20 -32.90 -17.71
CA PRO A 16 4.29 -33.47 -16.37
C PRO A 16 3.29 -34.61 -16.10
N ARG A 17 2.20 -34.71 -16.88
CA ARG A 17 1.18 -35.76 -16.78
C ARG A 17 1.55 -37.03 -17.53
N CYS A 18 1.72 -36.91 -18.84
CA CYS A 18 1.89 -38.05 -19.74
C CYS A 18 3.35 -38.29 -20.15
N LYS A 19 4.29 -37.45 -19.70
CA LYS A 19 5.74 -37.50 -20.01
C LYS A 19 6.09 -37.37 -21.50
N LYS A 20 5.09 -37.12 -22.37
CA LYS A 20 5.31 -36.86 -23.80
C LYS A 20 5.98 -35.50 -24.01
N MET A 21 6.83 -35.43 -25.03
CA MET A 21 7.45 -34.18 -25.46
C MET A 21 6.41 -33.36 -26.24
N PHE A 22 6.31 -32.07 -25.94
CA PHE A 22 5.41 -31.16 -26.64
C PHE A 22 6.07 -29.79 -26.79
N THR A 23 5.68 -29.07 -27.83
CA THR A 23 6.11 -27.69 -28.04
C THR A 23 5.27 -26.79 -27.14
N LYS A 24 5.90 -26.13 -26.17
CA LYS A 24 5.22 -25.20 -25.26
C LYS A 24 4.97 -23.88 -25.99
N THR A 25 3.70 -23.57 -26.22
CA THR A 25 3.25 -22.28 -26.77
C THR A 25 2.72 -21.42 -25.63
N GLY A 26 3.43 -20.34 -25.27
CA GLY A 26 3.03 -19.42 -24.20
C GLY A 26 3.01 -20.06 -22.80
N HIS A 27 1.87 -19.96 -22.11
CA HIS A 27 1.68 -20.36 -20.71
C HIS A 27 1.16 -21.80 -20.52
N GLN A 28 1.07 -22.62 -21.58
CA GLN A 28 0.63 -24.02 -21.47
C GLN A 28 1.60 -24.83 -20.60
N LEU A 29 1.07 -25.48 -19.55
CA LEU A 29 1.84 -26.30 -18.61
C LEU A 29 1.88 -27.78 -19.02
N VAL A 30 0.89 -28.21 -19.77
CA VAL A 30 0.68 -29.59 -20.22
C VAL A 30 0.43 -29.60 -21.73
N CYS A 31 0.57 -30.77 -22.34
CA CYS A 31 0.20 -30.94 -23.75
C CYS A 31 -1.33 -30.78 -23.94
N ALA A 32 -1.75 -30.46 -25.16
CA ALA A 32 -3.16 -30.25 -25.52
C ALA A 32 -4.08 -31.42 -25.14
N ALA A 33 -3.58 -32.66 -25.17
CA ALA A 33 -4.37 -33.83 -24.76
C ALA A 33 -4.61 -33.91 -23.23
N CYS A 34 -3.71 -33.34 -22.42
CA CYS A 34 -3.82 -33.36 -20.96
C CYS A 34 -4.45 -32.08 -20.40
N GLU A 35 -4.58 -31.02 -21.20
CA GLU A 35 -5.23 -29.77 -20.84
C GLU A 35 -6.66 -29.92 -20.29
N PRO A 36 -7.58 -30.71 -20.90
CA PRO A 36 -8.92 -30.88 -20.35
C PRO A 36 -8.91 -31.57 -18.98
N HIS A 37 -7.95 -32.45 -18.72
CA HIS A 37 -7.82 -33.10 -17.41
C HIS A 37 -7.30 -32.12 -16.34
N GLU A 38 -6.36 -31.24 -16.67
CA GLU A 38 -5.94 -30.18 -15.74
C GLU A 38 -7.10 -29.23 -15.42
N LEU A 39 -7.95 -28.94 -16.40
CA LEU A 39 -9.11 -28.07 -16.20
C LEU A 39 -10.15 -28.70 -15.26
N ALA A 40 -10.46 -29.99 -15.46
CA ALA A 40 -11.36 -30.73 -14.58
C ALA A 40 -10.85 -30.82 -13.13
N ASP A 41 -9.52 -30.96 -12.95
CA ASP A 41 -8.94 -30.97 -11.61
C ASP A 41 -8.90 -29.56 -10.99
N TYR A 42 -8.76 -28.52 -11.80
CA TYR A 42 -8.84 -27.14 -11.34
C TYR A 42 -10.24 -26.80 -10.81
N GLU A 43 -11.30 -27.21 -11.51
CA GLU A 43 -12.69 -27.00 -11.07
C GLU A 43 -12.91 -27.61 -9.69
N LYS A 44 -12.53 -28.88 -9.47
CA LYS A 44 -12.63 -29.54 -8.16
C LYS A 44 -11.88 -28.79 -7.06
N VAL A 45 -10.64 -28.37 -7.34
CA VAL A 45 -9.83 -27.64 -6.36
C VAL A 45 -10.45 -26.27 -6.05
N SER A 46 -11.00 -25.58 -7.07
CA SER A 46 -11.65 -24.29 -6.89
C SER A 46 -12.92 -24.39 -6.04
N ASP A 47 -13.73 -25.43 -6.23
CA ASP A 47 -14.93 -25.69 -5.41
C ASP A 47 -14.56 -25.96 -3.95
N VAL A 48 -13.53 -26.75 -3.70
CA VAL A 48 -13.04 -27.05 -2.34
C VAL A 48 -12.52 -25.77 -1.67
N LEU A 49 -11.76 -24.94 -2.39
CA LEU A 49 -11.26 -23.67 -1.85
C LEU A 49 -12.39 -22.67 -1.58
N ALA A 50 -13.46 -22.67 -2.39
CA ALA A 50 -14.61 -21.82 -2.18
C ALA A 50 -15.42 -22.22 -0.94
N GLN A 51 -15.56 -23.53 -0.68
CA GLN A 51 -16.27 -24.07 0.49
C GLN A 51 -15.44 -23.95 1.77
N HIS A 52 -14.12 -24.07 1.66
CA HIS A 52 -13.20 -24.14 2.79
C HIS A 52 -12.01 -23.19 2.63
N PRO A 53 -12.20 -21.89 2.90
CA PRO A 53 -11.12 -20.91 2.80
C PRO A 53 -10.03 -21.17 3.84
N GLY A 54 -8.76 -21.20 3.41
CA GLY A 54 -7.60 -21.33 4.28
C GLY A 54 -7.10 -22.76 4.57
N LEU A 55 -7.65 -23.79 3.91
CA LEU A 55 -7.14 -25.16 4.03
C LEU A 55 -5.69 -25.29 3.53
N GLY A 56 -4.94 -26.17 4.19
CA GLY A 56 -3.60 -26.55 3.77
C GLY A 56 -3.62 -27.33 2.46
N MET A 57 -2.52 -27.26 1.70
CA MET A 57 -2.42 -27.86 0.37
C MET A 57 -2.68 -29.38 0.35
N GLU A 58 -2.23 -30.08 1.38
CA GLU A 58 -2.44 -31.53 1.57
C GLU A 58 -3.93 -31.84 1.75
N ALA A 59 -4.61 -31.11 2.63
CA ALA A 59 -6.04 -31.25 2.86
C ALA A 59 -6.85 -30.95 1.60
N VAL A 60 -6.49 -29.90 0.85
CA VAL A 60 -7.14 -29.57 -0.44
C VAL A 60 -6.96 -30.71 -1.45
N ALA A 61 -5.76 -31.30 -1.53
CA ALA A 61 -5.49 -32.42 -2.43
C ALA A 61 -6.34 -33.66 -2.09
N GLU A 62 -6.48 -33.98 -0.80
CA GLU A 62 -7.32 -35.08 -0.32
C GLU A 62 -8.80 -34.85 -0.60
N LEU A 63 -9.32 -33.65 -0.29
CA LEU A 63 -10.72 -33.29 -0.52
C LEU A 63 -11.08 -33.21 -1.99
N ALA A 64 -10.21 -32.63 -2.83
CA ALA A 64 -10.44 -32.55 -4.27
C ALA A 64 -10.19 -33.88 -4.99
N GLY A 65 -9.52 -34.84 -4.34
CA GLY A 65 -9.10 -36.11 -4.96
C GLY A 65 -8.07 -35.93 -6.08
N VAL A 66 -7.22 -34.90 -5.95
CA VAL A 66 -6.21 -34.53 -6.96
C VAL A 66 -4.82 -34.76 -6.36
N GLY A 67 -3.88 -35.26 -7.16
CA GLY A 67 -2.50 -35.46 -6.68
C GLY A 67 -1.83 -34.16 -6.23
N LEU A 68 -1.14 -34.18 -5.09
CA LEU A 68 -0.46 -33.02 -4.50
C LEU A 68 0.50 -32.32 -5.47
N ALA A 69 1.18 -33.07 -6.34
CA ALA A 69 2.06 -32.53 -7.38
C ALA A 69 1.33 -31.68 -8.45
N VAL A 70 0.04 -31.95 -8.69
CA VAL A 70 -0.80 -31.15 -9.59
C VAL A 70 -1.18 -29.84 -8.91
N VAL A 71 -1.59 -29.90 -7.64
CA VAL A 71 -1.98 -28.73 -6.84
C VAL A 71 -0.80 -27.76 -6.69
N LEU A 72 0.40 -28.27 -6.37
CA LEU A 72 1.65 -27.47 -6.34
C LEU A 72 1.89 -26.74 -7.66
N ARG A 73 1.76 -27.46 -8.80
CA ARG A 73 1.94 -26.86 -10.13
C ARG A 73 0.90 -25.78 -10.42
N MET A 74 -0.35 -25.96 -9.97
CA MET A 74 -1.41 -24.95 -10.14
C MET A 74 -1.12 -23.68 -9.34
N LEU A 75 -0.51 -23.82 -8.15
CA LEU A 75 -0.03 -22.68 -7.35
C LEU A 75 1.18 -21.98 -8.00
N ASP A 76 2.19 -22.74 -8.44
CA ASP A 76 3.39 -22.17 -9.09
C ASP A 76 3.07 -21.43 -10.39
N SER A 77 2.03 -21.87 -11.10
CA SER A 77 1.56 -21.21 -12.32
C SER A 77 0.65 -20.00 -12.06
N GLY A 78 0.31 -19.71 -10.80
CA GLY A 78 -0.55 -18.59 -10.42
C GLY A 78 -2.03 -18.79 -10.76
N ARG A 79 -2.48 -20.02 -11.05
CA ARG A 79 -3.90 -20.32 -11.26
C ARG A 79 -4.68 -20.34 -9.94
N LEU A 80 -4.00 -20.61 -8.83
CA LEU A 80 -4.57 -20.57 -7.49
C LEU A 80 -3.91 -19.45 -6.69
N GLU A 81 -4.71 -18.57 -6.10
CA GLU A 81 -4.20 -17.56 -5.19
C GLU A 81 -3.95 -18.19 -3.82
N LYS A 82 -2.71 -18.10 -3.33
CA LYS A 82 -2.39 -18.48 -1.96
C LYS A 82 -3.11 -17.49 -1.05
N GLN A 83 -4.19 -17.94 -0.40
CA GLN A 83 -4.78 -17.18 0.68
C GLN A 83 -3.65 -16.93 1.69
N ASP A 84 -3.34 -15.65 1.96
CA ASP A 84 -2.36 -15.24 2.95
C ASP A 84 -2.84 -15.81 4.30
N GLN A 85 -2.46 -17.05 4.60
CA GLN A 85 -2.45 -17.56 5.96
C GLN A 85 -1.68 -16.51 6.75
N ASP A 86 -2.26 -16.09 7.87
CA ASP A 86 -1.76 -15.05 8.77
C ASP A 86 -0.30 -15.34 9.16
N GLN A 87 0.64 -15.07 8.26
CA GLN A 87 2.06 -15.21 8.50
C GLN A 87 2.33 -14.11 9.50
N LYS A 88 2.48 -14.50 10.77
CA LYS A 88 2.78 -13.56 11.87
C LYS A 88 4.02 -12.76 11.49
N TYR A 89 3.79 -11.56 10.98
CA TYR A 89 4.87 -10.65 10.62
C TYR A 89 5.42 -10.10 11.91
N TYR A 90 6.74 -10.06 12.06
CA TYR A 90 7.39 -9.44 13.21
C TYR A 90 7.89 -8.05 12.85
N CYS A 91 7.90 -7.17 13.85
CA CYS A 91 8.38 -5.80 13.75
C CYS A 91 9.91 -5.80 13.59
N GLY A 92 10.42 -5.19 12.52
CA GLY A 92 11.88 -5.10 12.30
C GLY A 92 12.63 -4.30 13.36
N ARG A 93 11.95 -3.42 14.11
CA ARG A 93 12.56 -2.57 15.15
C ARG A 93 12.57 -3.20 16.54
N CYS A 94 11.59 -4.04 16.89
CA CYS A 94 11.43 -4.55 18.26
C CYS A 94 11.00 -6.02 18.38
N GLY A 95 10.77 -6.72 17.27
CA GLY A 95 10.37 -8.13 17.26
C GLY A 95 8.92 -8.43 17.70
N LYS A 96 8.12 -7.44 18.08
CA LYS A 96 6.67 -7.60 18.39
C LYS A 96 5.87 -7.93 17.12
N PRO A 97 4.67 -8.54 17.20
CA PRO A 97 3.83 -8.76 16.02
C PRO A 97 3.54 -7.42 15.30
N ALA A 98 3.80 -7.40 14.00
CA ALA A 98 3.58 -6.28 13.11
C ALA A 98 2.12 -6.22 12.68
N ILE A 99 1.65 -5.01 12.35
CA ILE A 99 0.22 -4.76 12.07
C ILE A 99 -0.21 -5.35 10.72
N SER A 100 0.70 -5.39 9.74
CA SER A 100 0.40 -5.88 8.39
C SER A 100 1.68 -6.30 7.65
N LYS A 101 1.53 -7.16 6.63
CA LYS A 101 2.59 -7.61 5.71
C LYS A 101 3.40 -6.44 5.15
N SER A 102 2.69 -5.40 4.69
CA SER A 102 3.29 -4.23 4.06
C SER A 102 4.01 -3.32 5.07
N LYS A 103 3.59 -3.29 6.34
CA LYS A 103 4.06 -2.27 7.29
C LYS A 103 5.22 -2.71 8.19
N ARG A 104 5.56 -4.00 8.32
CA ARG A 104 6.75 -4.58 9.03
C ARG A 104 7.13 -3.92 10.38
N LEU A 105 6.22 -3.18 11.00
CA LEU A 105 6.36 -2.39 12.22
C LEU A 105 5.11 -2.61 13.06
N CYS A 106 5.29 -2.65 14.37
CA CYS A 106 4.18 -2.61 15.32
C CYS A 106 3.71 -1.17 15.54
N GLN A 107 2.50 -1.01 16.09
CA GLN A 107 1.88 0.31 16.30
C GLN A 107 2.74 1.24 17.15
N ALA A 108 3.36 0.71 18.20
CA ALA A 108 4.24 1.50 19.06
C ALA A 108 5.48 2.02 18.32
N CYS A 109 6.10 1.20 17.47
CA CYS A 109 7.29 1.61 16.73
C CYS A 109 6.95 2.61 15.62
N LEU A 110 5.79 2.46 14.99
CA LEU A 110 5.30 3.42 14.02
C LEU A 110 5.07 4.79 14.65
N MET A 111 4.37 4.87 15.78
CA MET A 111 4.10 6.15 16.45
C MET A 111 5.38 6.85 16.91
N LYS A 112 6.37 6.10 17.38
CA LYS A 112 7.69 6.65 17.72
C LYS A 112 8.39 7.24 16.50
N LEU A 113 8.33 6.54 15.36
CA LEU A 113 8.92 7.01 14.11
C LEU A 113 8.23 8.30 13.62
N ASP A 114 6.91 8.38 13.70
CA ASP A 114 6.16 9.59 13.33
C ASP A 114 6.54 10.79 14.23
N GLN A 115 6.76 10.55 15.52
CA GLN A 115 7.18 11.57 16.47
C GLN A 115 8.62 12.05 16.21
N GLU A 116 9.55 11.12 15.99
CA GLU A 116 10.94 11.41 15.60
C GLU A 116 10.98 12.25 14.32
N TRP A 117 10.17 11.89 13.32
CA TRP A 117 10.04 12.62 12.06
C TRP A 117 9.46 14.03 12.24
N ALA A 118 8.41 14.17 13.05
CA ALA A 118 7.80 15.47 13.34
C ALA A 118 8.75 16.42 14.08
N GLU A 119 9.58 15.90 14.99
CA GLU A 119 10.62 16.66 15.67
C GLU A 119 11.70 17.11 14.68
N ALA A 120 12.23 16.19 13.86
CA ALA A 120 13.24 16.50 12.85
C ALA A 120 12.75 17.55 11.83
N MET A 121 11.48 17.49 11.43
CA MET A 121 10.89 18.51 10.57
C MET A 121 10.73 19.87 11.26
N ARG A 122 10.42 19.89 12.57
CA ARG A 122 10.34 21.15 13.35
C ARG A 122 11.70 21.79 13.48
N SER A 123 12.72 21.03 13.86
CA SER A 123 14.10 21.54 13.97
C SER A 123 14.60 22.05 12.62
N LEU A 124 14.33 21.31 11.53
CA LEU A 124 14.69 21.76 10.19
C LEU A 124 13.99 23.08 9.83
N ARG A 125 12.69 23.21 10.11
CA ARG A 125 11.95 24.47 9.88
C ARG A 125 12.52 25.63 10.68
N GLU A 126 12.92 25.39 11.93
CA GLU A 126 13.51 26.43 12.77
C GLU A 126 14.85 26.92 12.22
N THR A 127 15.71 26.01 11.74
CA THR A 127 16.99 26.37 11.11
C THR A 127 16.81 27.11 9.77
N LEU A 128 15.77 26.79 9.00
CA LEU A 128 15.55 27.40 7.69
C LEU A 128 14.77 28.72 7.74
N ASN A 129 13.93 28.94 8.76
CA ASN A 129 13.11 30.14 8.87
C ASN A 129 13.02 30.60 10.34
N PRO A 130 14.08 31.26 10.87
CA PRO A 130 14.02 31.84 12.20
C PRO A 130 12.96 32.95 12.18
N LYS A 131 11.83 32.72 12.85
CA LYS A 131 10.83 33.78 13.04
C LYS A 131 11.51 34.91 13.83
N PRO A 132 11.39 36.18 13.41
CA PRO A 132 11.86 37.27 14.24
C PRO A 132 11.12 37.21 15.58
N CYS A 133 11.85 37.13 16.67
CA CYS A 133 11.28 37.17 18.01
C CYS A 133 10.73 38.58 18.27
N VAL A 134 9.44 38.78 18.05
CA VAL A 134 8.78 40.02 18.48
C VAL A 134 8.64 39.93 20.00
N LYS A 135 9.41 40.73 20.73
CA LYS A 135 9.30 40.84 22.19
C LYS A 135 7.93 41.46 22.53
N ILE A 136 7.15 40.74 23.32
CA ILE A 136 5.75 41.07 23.66
C ILE A 136 5.64 42.35 24.52
N ASN A 137 6.75 42.94 24.98
CA ASN A 137 6.73 44.00 25.99
C ASN A 137 6.66 45.44 25.48
N ASP A 138 6.58 45.70 24.17
CA ASP A 138 6.40 47.08 23.65
C ASP A 138 4.97 47.38 23.18
N VAL A 139 3.98 46.72 23.79
CA VAL A 139 2.58 47.10 23.62
C VAL A 139 2.32 48.49 24.21
N HIS A 140 2.99 48.87 25.31
CA HIS A 140 2.82 50.19 25.93
C HIS A 140 3.34 51.32 25.02
N GLY A 141 4.59 51.22 24.54
CA GLY A 141 5.16 52.20 23.61
C GLY A 141 4.39 52.30 22.29
N SER A 142 3.90 51.18 21.77
CA SER A 142 3.05 51.16 20.57
C SER A 142 1.67 51.80 20.80
N LEU A 143 1.12 51.76 22.01
CA LEU A 143 -0.16 52.39 22.34
C LEU A 143 -0.01 53.89 22.63
N GLU A 144 1.08 54.29 23.27
CA GLU A 144 1.41 55.69 23.56
C GLU A 144 1.69 56.48 22.28
N ALA A 145 2.48 55.91 21.36
CA ALA A 145 2.70 56.49 20.03
C ALA A 145 1.38 56.74 19.28
N ARG A 146 0.39 55.85 19.44
CA ARG A 146 -0.93 55.95 18.78
C ARG A 146 -1.90 56.92 19.47
N ARG A 147 -1.67 57.28 20.74
CA ARG A 147 -2.43 58.34 21.45
C ARG A 147 -1.93 59.73 21.08
N ASN A 148 -0.65 59.88 20.75
CA ASN A 148 -0.03 61.16 20.44
C ASN A 148 -0.11 61.54 18.94
N MET A 149 -0.65 60.66 18.09
CA MET A 149 -0.87 60.93 16.66
C MET A 149 -2.18 61.67 16.44
N THR A 150 -2.15 62.73 15.63
CA THR A 150 -3.38 63.38 15.15
C THR A 150 -4.12 62.45 14.16
N PRO A 151 -5.44 62.58 13.99
CA PRO A 151 -6.22 61.74 13.07
C PRO A 151 -5.70 61.78 11.63
N ALA A 152 -5.10 62.90 11.19
CA ALA A 152 -4.48 63.02 9.88
C ALA A 152 -3.23 62.13 9.72
N THR A 153 -2.37 62.06 10.74
CA THR A 153 -1.16 61.23 10.70
C THR A 153 -1.47 59.73 10.78
N ARG A 154 -2.57 59.36 11.46
CA ARG A 154 -3.04 57.97 11.56
C ARG A 154 -3.56 57.39 10.24
N LEU A 155 -4.00 58.25 9.31
CA LEU A 155 -4.45 57.85 7.96
C LEU A 155 -3.29 57.65 6.98
N LEU A 156 -2.11 58.20 7.29
CA LEU A 156 -0.92 58.16 6.43
C LEU A 156 0.15 57.16 6.93
N ASP A 157 -0.14 56.40 7.99
CA ASP A 157 0.82 55.47 8.60
C ASP A 157 1.17 54.29 7.65
N PRO A 158 2.42 54.20 7.16
CA PRO A 158 2.81 53.17 6.18
C PRO A 158 2.81 51.75 6.75
N SER A 159 2.87 51.59 8.08
CA SER A 159 2.91 50.29 8.76
C SER A 159 1.55 49.59 8.80
N LYS A 160 0.48 50.30 8.39
CA LYS A 160 -0.88 49.77 8.30
C LYS A 160 -1.23 49.15 6.96
N LYS A 161 -0.31 49.13 5.98
CA LYS A 161 -0.47 48.26 4.81
C LYS A 161 -0.67 46.84 5.33
N MET A 162 -1.85 46.28 5.10
CA MET A 162 -2.09 44.85 5.32
C MET A 162 -0.94 44.10 4.64
N PRO A 163 -0.29 43.12 5.30
CA PRO A 163 0.58 42.23 4.57
C PRO A 163 -0.25 41.63 3.42
N GLU A 164 0.25 41.80 2.20
CA GLU A 164 -0.33 41.22 0.99
C GLU A 164 -0.61 39.74 1.29
N PRO A 165 -1.80 39.20 0.99
CA PRO A 165 -2.08 37.80 1.27
C PRO A 165 -1.10 36.94 0.48
N GLU A 166 -0.09 36.38 1.15
CA GLU A 166 0.77 35.39 0.54
C GLU A 166 -0.10 34.19 0.17
N ILE A 167 -0.36 34.03 -1.14
CA ILE A 167 -1.00 32.86 -1.72
C ILE A 167 -0.01 31.70 -1.54
N LYS A 168 -0.04 31.05 -0.37
CA LYS A 168 0.74 29.85 -0.12
C LYS A 168 0.17 28.74 -0.99
N SER A 169 0.87 28.48 -2.08
CA SER A 169 0.62 27.35 -2.97
C SER A 169 0.60 26.04 -2.17
N GLY A 170 -0.59 25.49 -2.01
CA GLY A 170 -0.85 24.05 -1.94
C GLY A 170 -0.20 23.24 -0.82
N HIS A 171 -0.82 23.20 0.35
CA HIS A 171 -0.92 21.95 1.09
C HIS A 171 -2.40 21.58 1.23
N ARG A 172 -2.83 20.56 0.47
CA ARG A 172 -4.13 19.91 0.61
C ARG A 172 -4.15 19.25 2.00
N MET A 173 -4.91 19.82 2.92
CA MET A 173 -5.16 19.21 4.22
C MET A 173 -5.82 17.85 4.00
N VAL A 174 -5.15 16.77 4.41
CA VAL A 174 -5.81 15.46 4.55
C VAL A 174 -6.54 15.51 5.89
N THR A 175 -7.83 15.82 5.87
CA THR A 175 -8.68 15.61 7.04
C THR A 175 -8.81 14.11 7.29
N PRO A 176 -8.57 13.60 8.51
CA PRO A 176 -8.91 12.21 8.81
C PRO A 176 -10.44 12.08 8.76
N GLU A 177 -10.95 11.22 7.89
CA GLU A 177 -12.37 10.90 7.82
C GLU A 177 -12.84 10.37 9.18
N LYS A 178 -13.84 11.03 9.74
CA LYS A 178 -14.54 10.60 10.94
C LYS A 178 -15.15 9.22 10.68
N PHE A 179 -14.62 8.20 11.35
CA PHE A 179 -15.22 6.88 11.47
C PHE A 179 -16.69 7.02 11.93
N LYS A 180 -17.63 6.74 11.02
CA LYS A 180 -19.05 6.59 11.34
C LYS A 180 -19.20 5.45 12.35
N LYS A 181 -19.65 5.77 13.57
CA LYS A 181 -20.10 4.78 14.55
C LYS A 181 -21.30 4.04 13.95
N PHE A 182 -21.10 2.77 13.62
CA PHE A 182 -22.18 1.81 13.39
C PHE A 182 -22.94 1.62 14.72
N LYS A 183 -24.22 1.98 14.76
CA LYS A 183 -25.16 1.47 15.77
C LYS A 183 -25.31 -0.03 15.51
N ARG A 184 -24.89 -0.86 16.47
CA ARG A 184 -25.39 -2.23 16.58
C ARG A 184 -26.74 -2.21 17.30
N SER A 185 -27.57 -3.15 16.87
CA SER A 185 -28.96 -3.48 17.22
C SER A 185 -29.41 -3.17 18.64
#